data_AF-A0AAN8LIR7-F1
#
_entry.id   AF-A0AAN8LIR7-F1
#
_cell.length_a   1.000
_cell.length_b   1.000
_cell.length_c   1.000
_cell.angle_alpha   90.00
_cell.angle_beta   90.00
_cell.angle_gamma   90.00
#
_symmetry.space_group_name_H-M   'P 1'
#
loop_
_entity.id
_entity.type
_entity.pdbx_description
1 polymer ?
#
loop_
_entity_poly.entity_id
_entity_poly.type
_entity_poly.pdbx_seq_one_letter_code
_entity_poly.pdbx_strand_id
1 'polypeptide(L)'
;MWDRRLDEGNTDSFENLHEFVDTTDYDATSVIPYIKEHISSLMGFFKKYFPENSSQYDWVRDPFNAPAPTGFSSAEEDQFIDMTSDSTLRLRFTSQTLSEFWLSVERQYPLLGQRAMGILLPFATSYLCEIGFSAVAALKTKYRSQLNIEQELRVAVSCLAPCSSVGRAWRLQRQGCGFVSHGGPV
;
A
#
# COMPACT_ATOMS: atom_id res chain seq x y z
N MET A 1 4.91 -2.90 -17.52
CA MET A 1 5.62 -4.18 -17.34
C MET A 1 4.73 -5.36 -17.72
N TRP A 2 3.54 -5.52 -17.11
CA TRP A 2 2.61 -6.61 -17.48
C TRP A 2 2.03 -6.48 -18.89
N ASP A 3 1.69 -5.28 -19.33
CA ASP A 3 1.22 -5.02 -20.70
C ASP A 3 2.22 -5.52 -21.77
N ARG A 4 3.52 -5.22 -21.57
CA ARG A 4 4.62 -5.70 -22.42
C ARG A 4 4.78 -7.23 -22.42
N ARG A 5 4.57 -7.88 -21.27
CA ARG A 5 4.67 -9.35 -21.17
C ARG A 5 3.52 -10.02 -21.93
N LEU A 6 2.34 -9.42 -21.90
CA LEU A 6 1.18 -9.89 -22.65
C LEU A 6 1.35 -9.72 -24.17
N ASP A 7 2.11 -8.71 -24.62
CA ASP A 7 2.52 -8.60 -26.04
C ASP A 7 3.40 -9.76 -26.51
N GLU A 8 4.20 -10.33 -25.61
CA GLU A 8 5.06 -11.48 -25.85
C GLU A 8 4.31 -12.82 -25.69
N GLY A 9 3.00 -12.78 -25.41
CA GLY A 9 2.19 -13.96 -25.11
C GLY A 9 2.48 -14.58 -23.73
N ASN A 10 3.30 -13.94 -22.90
CA ASN A 10 3.66 -14.44 -21.58
C ASN A 10 2.53 -14.15 -20.58
N THR A 11 1.90 -15.23 -20.10
CA THR A 11 0.81 -15.20 -19.12
C THR A 11 1.23 -15.73 -17.73
N ASP A 12 2.52 -15.93 -17.48
CA ASP A 12 3.07 -16.52 -16.23
C ASP A 12 2.66 -15.76 -14.96
N SER A 13 2.30 -14.47 -15.10
CA SER A 13 1.83 -13.64 -14.00
C SER A 13 0.39 -13.97 -13.54
N PHE A 14 -0.31 -14.86 -14.25
CA PHE A 14 -1.72 -15.20 -14.04
C PHE A 14 -1.88 -16.71 -13.78
N GLU A 15 -1.51 -17.16 -12.57
CA GLU A 15 -1.56 -18.57 -12.15
C GLU A 15 -2.95 -19.22 -12.38
N ASN A 16 -4.03 -18.50 -12.09
CA ASN A 16 -5.40 -18.99 -12.30
C ASN A 16 -5.77 -19.16 -13.79
N LEU A 17 -5.12 -18.41 -14.69
CA LEU A 17 -5.34 -18.53 -16.14
C LEU A 17 -4.72 -19.84 -16.64
N HIS A 18 -3.54 -20.19 -16.14
CA HIS A 18 -2.87 -21.45 -16.47
C HIS A 18 -3.69 -22.66 -16.00
N GLU A 19 -4.21 -22.61 -14.75
CA GLU A 19 -5.09 -23.66 -14.23
C GLU A 19 -6.38 -23.82 -15.06
N PHE A 20 -6.93 -22.72 -15.58
CA PHE A 20 -8.11 -22.74 -16.45
C PHE A 20 -7.82 -23.32 -17.84
N VAL A 21 -6.67 -22.99 -18.43
CA VAL A 21 -6.22 -23.48 -19.76
C VAL A 21 -5.79 -24.94 -19.70
N ASP A 22 -5.27 -25.42 -18.57
CA ASP A 22 -4.97 -26.84 -18.39
C ASP A 22 -6.24 -27.69 -18.23
N THR A 23 -7.34 -27.08 -17.77
CA THR A 23 -8.62 -27.76 -17.50
C THR A 23 -9.63 -27.63 -18.63
N THR A 24 -9.41 -26.74 -19.58
CA THR A 24 -10.28 -26.51 -20.74
C THR A 24 -9.46 -26.49 -22.03
N ASP A 25 -9.98 -27.03 -23.14
CA ASP A 25 -9.26 -27.11 -24.44
C ASP A 25 -9.16 -25.74 -25.17
N TYR A 26 -9.02 -24.64 -24.41
CA TYR A 26 -9.00 -23.27 -24.89
C TYR A 26 -7.60 -22.66 -24.78
N ASP A 27 -7.20 -21.95 -25.83
CA ASP A 27 -5.92 -21.25 -25.84
C ASP A 27 -5.96 -19.96 -25.01
N ALA A 28 -4.96 -19.80 -24.13
CA ALA A 28 -4.75 -18.62 -23.30
C ALA A 28 -4.72 -17.31 -24.12
N THR A 29 -4.25 -17.41 -25.36
CA THR A 29 -4.12 -16.27 -26.30
C THR A 29 -5.46 -15.58 -26.57
N SER A 30 -6.57 -16.32 -26.48
CA SER A 30 -7.92 -15.77 -26.69
C SER A 30 -8.34 -14.76 -25.60
N VAL A 31 -7.76 -14.85 -24.39
CA VAL A 31 -8.14 -14.04 -23.22
C VAL A 31 -7.23 -12.81 -23.05
N ILE A 32 -6.02 -12.86 -23.62
CA ILE A 32 -5.03 -11.77 -23.61
C ILE A 32 -5.62 -10.39 -23.93
N PRO A 33 -6.41 -10.18 -25.00
CA PRO A 33 -6.94 -8.85 -25.32
C PRO A 33 -7.80 -8.26 -24.19
N TYR A 34 -8.61 -9.10 -23.52
CA TYR A 34 -9.44 -8.66 -22.40
C TYR A 34 -8.61 -8.29 -21.17
N ILE A 35 -7.53 -9.04 -20.90
CA ILE A 35 -6.59 -8.73 -19.81
C ILE A 35 -5.89 -7.40 -20.09
N LYS A 36 -5.47 -7.15 -21.34
CA LYS A 36 -4.83 -5.88 -21.73
C LYS A 36 -5.77 -4.69 -21.60
N GLU A 37 -7.03 -4.85 -22.01
CA GLU A 37 -8.06 -3.82 -21.83
C GLU A 37 -8.24 -3.49 -20.34
N HIS A 38 -8.32 -4.52 -19.49
CA HIS A 38 -8.45 -4.33 -18.05
C HIS A 38 -7.23 -3.64 -17.43
N ILE A 39 -6.01 -4.05 -17.78
CA ILE A 39 -4.77 -3.41 -17.31
C ILE A 39 -4.72 -1.95 -17.76
N SER A 40 -5.15 -1.65 -18.98
CA SER A 40 -5.20 -0.27 -19.50
C SER A 40 -6.18 0.59 -18.70
N SER A 41 -7.37 0.05 -18.40
CA SER A 41 -8.37 0.70 -17.55
C SER A 41 -7.83 0.94 -16.14
N LEU A 42 -7.22 -0.10 -15.54
CA LEU A 42 -6.58 -0.03 -14.23
C LEU A 42 -5.48 1.04 -14.20
N MET A 43 -4.67 1.14 -15.24
CA MET A 43 -3.64 2.17 -15.37
C MET A 43 -4.26 3.58 -15.45
N GLY A 44 -5.41 3.73 -16.11
CA GLY A 44 -6.20 4.96 -16.08
C GLY A 44 -6.66 5.33 -14.67
N PHE A 45 -7.14 4.35 -13.89
CA PHE A 45 -7.47 4.57 -12.48
C PHE A 45 -6.25 4.94 -11.65
N PHE A 46 -5.11 4.27 -11.83
CA PHE A 46 -3.87 4.63 -11.14
C PHE A 46 -3.48 6.09 -11.42
N LYS A 47 -3.52 6.54 -12.68
CA LYS A 47 -3.25 7.95 -13.00
C LYS A 47 -4.23 8.93 -12.36
N LYS A 48 -5.50 8.52 -12.20
CA LYS A 48 -6.54 9.33 -11.55
C LYS A 48 -6.33 9.44 -10.04
N TYR A 49 -6.01 8.32 -9.37
CA TYR A 49 -5.89 8.26 -7.91
C TYR A 49 -4.47 8.58 -7.41
N PHE A 50 -3.46 8.37 -8.24
CA PHE A 50 -2.04 8.63 -7.99
C PHE A 50 -1.50 9.53 -9.10
N PRO A 51 -1.85 10.83 -9.10
CA PRO A 51 -1.35 11.76 -10.09
C PRO A 51 0.18 11.84 -10.03
N GLU A 52 0.83 11.93 -11.20
CA GLU A 52 2.29 12.01 -11.39
C GLU A 52 2.93 13.31 -10.90
N ASN A 53 2.27 14.03 -9.98
CA ASN A 53 2.82 15.21 -9.29
C ASN A 53 3.87 14.78 -8.25
N SER A 54 4.83 13.96 -8.68
CA SER A 54 5.94 13.48 -7.88
C SER A 54 6.86 14.62 -7.46
N SER A 55 6.98 15.65 -8.31
CA SER A 55 7.82 16.81 -8.09
C SER A 55 7.43 17.66 -6.87
N GLN A 56 6.15 17.65 -6.49
CA GLN A 56 5.68 18.38 -5.31
C GLN A 56 6.23 17.81 -3.99
N TYR A 57 6.77 16.58 -4.04
CA TYR A 57 7.32 15.85 -2.90
C TYR A 57 8.83 15.67 -2.98
N ASP A 58 9.51 16.30 -3.95
CA ASP A 58 10.96 16.16 -4.12
C ASP A 58 11.72 16.70 -2.91
N TRP A 59 11.22 17.75 -2.26
CA TRP A 59 11.77 18.26 -0.99
C TRP A 59 11.71 17.24 0.16
N VAL A 60 10.81 16.25 0.10
CA VAL A 60 10.77 15.15 1.08
C VAL A 60 11.78 14.07 0.69
N ARG A 61 11.92 13.78 -0.61
CA ARG A 61 12.79 12.70 -1.12
C ARG A 61 14.26 13.06 -1.16
N ASP A 62 14.56 14.32 -1.47
CA ASP A 62 15.89 14.88 -1.57
C ASP A 62 15.91 16.33 -1.04
N PRO A 63 15.76 16.51 0.29
CA PRO A 63 15.64 17.83 0.91
C PRO A 63 16.82 18.76 0.64
N PHE A 64 18.02 18.23 0.38
CA PHE A 64 19.24 19.04 0.23
C PHE A 64 19.50 19.52 -1.20
N ASN A 65 18.82 18.95 -2.21
CA ASN A 65 18.97 19.37 -3.61
C ASN A 65 17.67 19.89 -4.22
N ALA A 66 16.52 19.60 -3.63
CA ALA A 66 15.23 20.06 -4.12
C ALA A 66 14.93 21.51 -3.66
N PRO A 67 14.20 22.29 -4.47
CA PRO A 67 13.74 23.61 -4.08
C PRO A 67 12.68 23.53 -2.97
N ALA A 68 12.54 24.61 -2.21
CA ALA A 68 11.46 24.75 -1.24
C ALA A 68 10.07 24.69 -1.94
N PRO A 69 9.07 24.03 -1.34
CA PRO A 69 7.72 23.97 -1.89
C PRO A 69 7.04 25.34 -1.86
N THR A 70 6.27 25.66 -2.90
CA THR A 70 5.51 26.93 -3.02
C THR A 70 4.37 27.09 -2.02
N GLY A 71 4.06 26.07 -1.22
CA GLY A 71 2.98 26.08 -0.23
C GLY A 71 3.44 26.20 1.22
N PHE A 72 4.70 26.59 1.46
CA PHE A 72 5.23 26.82 2.81
C PHE A 72 4.81 28.20 3.32
N SER A 73 4.51 28.27 4.61
CA SER A 73 4.45 29.51 5.37
C SER A 73 5.88 30.02 5.63
N SER A 74 6.03 31.31 5.94
CA SER A 74 7.34 31.89 6.28
C SER A 74 8.08 31.11 7.37
N ALA A 75 7.37 30.61 8.38
CA ALA A 75 7.98 29.80 9.45
C ALA A 75 8.46 28.42 8.97
N GLU A 76 7.78 27.81 8.00
CA GLU A 76 8.21 26.54 7.39
C GLU A 76 9.40 26.74 6.45
N GLU A 77 9.43 27.86 5.72
CA GLU A 77 10.57 28.24 4.88
C GLU A 77 11.83 28.47 5.71
N ASP A 78 11.73 29.19 6.83
CA ASP A 78 12.85 29.40 7.75
C ASP A 78 13.40 28.06 8.28
N GLN A 79 12.51 27.15 8.74
CA GLN A 79 12.94 25.82 9.19
C GLN A 79 13.59 25.00 8.07
N PHE A 80 13.09 25.12 6.84
CA PHE A 80 13.66 24.41 5.70
C PHE A 80 15.04 24.94 5.32
N ILE A 81 15.24 26.25 5.32
CA ILE A 81 16.54 26.89 5.05
C ILE A 81 17.55 26.49 6.13
N ASP A 82 17.18 26.57 7.40
CA ASP A 82 18.06 26.18 8.52
C ASP A 82 18.46 24.71 8.41
N MET A 83 17.49 23.82 8.19
CA MET A 83 17.73 22.38 8.09
C MET A 83 18.62 22.01 6.91
N THR A 84 18.37 22.59 5.74
CA THR A 84 19.14 22.30 4.52
C THR A 84 20.57 22.87 4.56
N SER A 85 20.80 23.90 5.36
CA SER A 85 22.12 24.45 5.64
C SER A 85 22.97 23.61 6.59
N ASP A 86 22.35 22.69 7.35
CA ASP A 86 23.04 21.86 8.34
C ASP A 86 23.74 20.66 7.68
N SER A 87 25.07 20.77 7.58
CA SER A 87 25.95 19.70 7.08
C SER A 87 25.86 18.38 7.86
N THR A 88 25.54 18.43 9.16
CA THR A 88 25.40 17.24 10.01
C THR A 88 24.11 16.48 9.68
N LEU A 89 23.02 17.20 9.41
CA LEU A 89 21.77 16.60 8.93
C LEU A 89 21.95 16.00 7.53
N ARG A 90 22.73 16.65 6.67
CA ARG A 90 23.09 16.11 5.35
C ARG A 90 23.85 14.78 5.44
N LEU A 91 24.79 14.66 6.38
CA LEU A 91 25.50 13.40 6.65
C LEU A 91 24.59 12.32 7.25
N ARG A 92 23.63 12.70 8.11
CA ARG A 92 22.66 11.75 8.65
C ARG A 92 21.70 11.23 7.59
N PHE A 93 21.28 12.10 6.66
CA PHE A 93 20.41 11.71 5.56
C PHE A 93 21.01 10.59 4.69
N THR A 94 22.32 10.61 4.44
CA THR A 94 22.99 9.56 3.65
C THR A 94 23.18 8.24 4.41
N SER A 95 23.01 8.25 5.74
CA SER A 95 23.23 7.09 6.62
C SER A 95 21.94 6.52 7.22
N GLN A 96 20.79 7.17 6.99
CA GLN A 96 19.49 6.79 7.56
C GLN A 96 18.46 6.52 6.47
N THR A 97 17.41 5.78 6.82
CA THR A 97 16.23 5.69 5.95
C THR A 97 15.47 7.01 5.93
N LEU A 98 14.69 7.24 4.86
CA LEU A 98 13.91 8.46 4.69
C LEU A 98 12.99 8.75 5.90
N SER A 99 12.29 7.71 6.38
CA SER A 99 11.41 7.79 7.54
C SER A 99 12.16 8.12 8.83
N GLU A 100 13.30 7.49 9.09
CA GLU A 100 14.10 7.74 10.30
C GLU A 100 14.65 9.17 10.31
N PHE A 101 15.12 9.64 9.14
CA PHE A 101 15.59 11.01 8.98
C PHE A 101 14.49 12.02 9.33
N TRP A 102 13.31 11.91 8.70
CA TRP A 102 12.21 12.85 8.93
C TRP A 102 11.65 12.78 10.37
N LEU A 103 11.62 11.60 10.98
CA LEU A 103 11.30 11.44 12.42
C LEU A 103 12.32 12.15 13.32
N SER A 104 13.59 12.17 12.94
CA SER A 104 14.63 12.87 13.70
C SER A 104 14.55 14.39 13.51
N VAL A 105 14.24 14.84 12.29
CA VAL A 105 14.06 16.26 11.93
C VAL A 105 12.86 16.85 12.66
N GLU A 106 11.77 16.11 12.81
CA GLU A 106 10.57 16.55 13.52
C GLU A 106 10.85 17.05 14.96
N ARG A 107 11.85 16.48 15.64
CA ARG A 107 12.23 16.90 17.00
C ARG A 107 12.87 18.29 17.04
N GLN A 108 13.53 18.71 15.96
CA GLN A 108 14.26 19.98 15.86
C GLN A 108 13.46 21.02 15.07
N TYR A 109 12.74 20.57 14.04
CA TYR A 109 11.95 21.35 13.09
C TYR A 109 10.54 20.75 13.01
N PRO A 110 9.68 20.99 14.01
CA PRO A 110 8.41 20.29 14.13
C PRO A 110 7.42 20.61 13.02
N LEU A 111 7.41 21.85 12.48
CA LEU A 111 6.50 22.22 11.40
C LEU A 111 6.87 21.46 10.11
N LEU A 112 8.17 21.43 9.81
CA LEU A 112 8.71 20.76 8.64
C LEU A 112 8.57 19.23 8.74
N GLY A 113 8.95 18.66 9.88
CA GLY A 113 8.89 17.22 10.12
C GLY A 113 7.46 16.69 10.06
N GLN A 114 6.50 17.35 10.71
CA GLN A 114 5.09 16.96 10.65
C GLN A 114 4.55 16.95 9.21
N ARG A 115 4.92 17.95 8.41
CA ARG A 115 4.51 18.04 7.01
C ARG A 115 5.12 16.92 6.16
N ALA A 116 6.40 16.63 6.34
CA ALA A 116 7.07 15.52 5.65
C ALA A 116 6.47 14.16 6.06
N MET A 117 6.23 13.95 7.37
CA MET A 117 5.62 12.72 7.89
C MET A 117 4.19 12.52 7.38
N GLY A 118 3.40 13.59 7.22
CA GLY A 118 2.07 13.52 6.60
C GLY A 118 2.10 13.03 5.15
N ILE A 119 3.17 13.33 4.42
CA ILE A 119 3.40 12.85 3.04
C ILE A 119 3.88 11.39 3.02
N LEU A 120 4.69 11.00 4.01
CA LEU A 120 5.26 9.64 4.09
C LEU A 120 4.33 8.60 4.70
N LEU A 121 3.36 9.02 5.54
CA LEU A 121 2.45 8.12 6.26
C LEU A 121 0.96 8.19 5.83
N PRO A 122 0.58 8.36 4.56
CA PRO A 122 -0.84 8.44 4.20
C PRO A 122 -1.58 7.10 4.39
N PHE A 123 -0.89 5.95 4.34
CA PHE A 123 -1.51 4.62 4.30
C PHE A 123 -1.55 3.86 5.63
N ALA A 124 -0.83 4.31 6.65
CA ALA A 124 -0.73 3.54 7.89
C ALA A 124 -2.10 3.38 8.57
N THR A 125 -2.94 4.42 8.59
CA THR A 125 -4.21 4.39 9.32
C THR A 125 -5.32 3.63 8.58
N SER A 126 -5.47 3.79 7.26
CA SER A 126 -6.50 3.06 6.48
C SER A 126 -6.23 1.57 6.43
N TYR A 127 -4.98 1.17 6.15
CA TYR A 127 -4.61 -0.25 6.10
C TYR A 127 -4.72 -0.91 7.47
N LEU A 128 -4.28 -0.24 8.54
CA LEU A 128 -4.46 -0.75 9.90
C LEU A 128 -5.94 -0.80 10.31
N CYS A 129 -6.76 0.17 9.87
CA CYS A 129 -8.22 0.12 10.06
C CYS A 129 -8.83 -1.08 9.32
N GLU A 130 -8.47 -1.32 8.06
CA GLU A 130 -8.96 -2.46 7.29
C GLU A 130 -8.54 -3.80 7.90
N ILE A 131 -7.29 -3.91 8.38
CA ILE A 131 -6.82 -5.07 9.15
C ILE A 131 -7.64 -5.21 10.42
N GLY A 132 -7.83 -4.12 11.18
CA GLY A 132 -8.60 -4.11 12.42
C GLY A 132 -10.03 -4.56 12.20
N PHE A 133 -10.72 -4.01 11.19
CA PHE A 133 -12.08 -4.40 10.82
C PHE A 133 -12.16 -5.86 10.37
N SER A 134 -11.20 -6.32 9.57
CA SER A 134 -11.11 -7.72 9.14
C SER A 134 -10.91 -8.67 10.33
N ALA A 135 -10.07 -8.29 11.30
CA ALA A 135 -9.85 -9.04 12.53
C ALA A 135 -11.12 -9.08 13.39
N VAL A 136 -11.83 -7.96 13.58
CA VAL A 136 -13.13 -7.92 14.27
C VAL A 136 -14.14 -8.85 13.57
N ALA A 137 -14.23 -8.80 12.24
CA ALA A 137 -15.15 -9.63 11.47
C ALA A 137 -14.84 -11.14 11.61
N ALA A 138 -13.56 -11.50 11.62
CA ALA A 138 -13.11 -12.88 11.85
C ALA A 138 -13.40 -13.37 13.28
N LEU A 139 -13.17 -12.52 14.29
CA LEU A 139 -13.47 -12.84 15.69
C LEU A 139 -14.98 -13.02 15.91
N LYS A 140 -15.79 -12.11 15.34
CA LYS A 140 -17.25 -12.13 15.42
C LYS A 140 -17.89 -13.34 14.75
N THR A 141 -17.29 -13.88 13.68
CA THR A 141 -17.83 -15.07 13.00
C THR A 141 -17.50 -16.37 13.75
N LYS A 142 -16.38 -16.43 14.47
CA LYS A 142 -15.89 -17.66 15.12
C LYS A 142 -16.30 -17.82 16.60
N TYR A 143 -16.46 -16.72 17.35
CA TYR A 143 -16.79 -16.76 18.78
C TYR A 143 -17.95 -15.81 19.11
N ARG A 144 -19.18 -16.24 18.86
CA ARG A 144 -20.39 -15.39 18.97
C ARG A 144 -20.87 -15.05 20.38
N SER A 145 -20.29 -15.61 21.46
CA SER A 145 -20.91 -15.45 22.79
C SER A 145 -20.01 -15.19 24.00
N GLN A 146 -18.67 -15.26 23.93
CA GLN A 146 -17.84 -15.11 25.14
C GLN A 146 -16.40 -14.60 24.87
N LEU A 147 -16.23 -13.41 24.29
CA LEU A 147 -14.88 -12.88 24.13
C LEU A 147 -14.80 -11.37 24.33
N ASN A 148 -13.79 -10.95 25.12
CA ASN A 148 -13.44 -9.55 25.28
C ASN A 148 -12.70 -9.08 24.03
N ILE A 149 -13.45 -8.46 23.12
CA ILE A 149 -13.01 -8.05 21.79
C ILE A 149 -11.75 -7.17 21.86
N GLU A 150 -11.63 -6.32 22.87
CA GLU A 150 -10.52 -5.37 23.00
C GLU A 150 -9.16 -6.07 23.14
N GLN A 151 -9.08 -7.10 23.98
CA GLN A 151 -7.82 -7.78 24.27
C GLN A 151 -7.32 -8.57 23.05
N GLU A 152 -8.22 -9.26 22.34
CA GLU A 152 -7.87 -10.00 21.14
C GLU A 152 -7.53 -9.09 19.96
N LEU A 153 -8.24 -7.97 19.82
CA LEU A 153 -7.91 -7.00 18.77
C LEU A 153 -6.52 -6.40 18.99
N ARG A 154 -6.19 -6.10 20.25
CA ARG A 154 -4.86 -5.62 20.62
C ARG A 154 -3.78 -6.63 20.23
N VAL A 155 -3.98 -7.92 20.53
CA VAL A 155 -3.04 -8.99 20.13
C VAL A 155 -2.92 -9.09 18.61
N ALA A 156 -4.05 -9.16 17.89
CA ALA A 156 -4.09 -9.30 16.44
C ALA A 156 -3.44 -8.12 15.69
N VAL A 157 -3.60 -6.89 16.21
CA VAL A 157 -3.03 -5.67 15.61
C VAL A 157 -1.59 -5.43 16.08
N SER A 158 -1.20 -5.88 17.29
CA SER A 158 0.16 -5.69 17.82
C SER A 158 1.23 -6.59 17.18
N CYS A 159 0.84 -7.75 16.63
CA CYS A 159 1.77 -8.66 15.95
C CYS A 159 1.97 -8.28 14.48
N LEU A 160 2.57 -7.12 14.23
CA LEU A 160 3.01 -6.68 12.90
C LEU A 160 4.31 -7.38 12.48
N ALA A 161 4.22 -8.69 12.27
CA ALA A 161 4.96 -9.47 11.29
C ALA A 161 4.10 -10.72 11.02
N PRO A 162 3.84 -11.11 9.76
CA PRO A 162 2.90 -12.18 9.46
C PRO A 162 3.46 -13.50 10.00
N CYS A 163 3.01 -13.88 11.19
CA CYS A 163 3.36 -15.16 11.77
C CYS A 163 2.77 -16.24 10.84
N SER A 164 3.64 -17.02 10.23
CA SER A 164 3.39 -18.05 9.22
C SER A 164 2.35 -19.12 9.61
N SER A 165 1.89 -19.11 10.86
CA SER A 165 0.80 -19.94 11.37
C SER A 165 -0.60 -19.45 10.98
N VAL A 166 -0.79 -18.17 10.61
CA VAL A 166 -2.08 -17.66 10.09
C VAL A 166 -2.21 -17.83 8.57
N GLY A 167 -1.08 -17.96 7.86
CA GLY A 167 -1.06 -18.27 6.42
C GLY A 167 -1.70 -19.64 6.08
N ARG A 168 -1.71 -20.58 7.03
CA ARG A 168 -2.41 -21.87 6.85
C ARG A 168 -3.92 -21.77 7.07
N ALA A 169 -4.39 -20.85 7.92
CA ALA A 169 -5.82 -20.63 8.13
C ALA A 169 -6.48 -19.90 6.95
N TRP A 170 -5.78 -18.95 6.32
CA TRP A 170 -6.27 -18.28 5.11
C TRP A 170 -6.35 -19.19 3.88
N ARG A 171 -5.46 -20.19 3.77
CA ARG A 171 -5.51 -21.18 2.68
C ARG A 171 -6.72 -22.13 2.79
N LEU A 172 -7.17 -22.43 4.01
CA LEU A 172 -8.32 -23.32 4.23
C LEU A 172 -9.69 -22.64 4.06
N GLN A 173 -9.78 -21.32 4.24
CA GLN A 173 -11.05 -20.59 4.06
C GLN A 173 -11.41 -20.39 2.57
N ARG A 174 -10.44 -20.42 1.64
CA ARG A 174 -10.70 -20.33 0.19
C ARG A 174 -11.24 -21.63 -0.43
N GLN A 175 -11.05 -22.79 0.19
CA GLN A 175 -11.55 -24.07 -0.35
C GLN A 175 -12.97 -24.45 0.12
N GLY A 176 -13.59 -23.69 1.04
CA GLY A 176 -14.87 -24.04 1.66
C GLY A 176 -16.10 -23.21 1.27
N CYS A 177 -15.94 -22.10 0.54
CA CYS A 177 -17.06 -21.23 0.16
C CYS A 177 -17.13 -21.07 -1.36
N GLY A 178 -17.74 -22.05 -2.03
CA GLY A 178 -18.31 -21.85 -3.35
C GLY A 178 -19.41 -20.77 -3.25
N PHE A 179 -19.19 -19.64 -3.90
CA PHE A 179 -20.16 -18.55 -3.99
C PHE A 179 -21.27 -18.98 -4.96
N VAL A 180 -22.34 -19.59 -4.44
CA VAL A 180 -23.54 -19.85 -5.23
C VAL A 180 -24.30 -18.53 -5.40
N SER A 181 -24.15 -17.92 -6.57
CA SER A 181 -24.94 -16.75 -6.97
C SER A 181 -26.26 -17.23 -7.57
N HIS A 182 -27.32 -17.30 -6.77
CA HIS A 182 -28.68 -17.44 -7.31
C HIS A 182 -29.20 -16.06 -7.73
N GLY A 183 -29.11 -15.77 -9.02
CA GLY A 183 -30.00 -14.80 -9.68
C GLY A 183 -31.36 -15.45 -9.93
N GLY A 184 -32.43 -14.75 -9.56
CA GLY A 184 -33.81 -15.07 -9.97
C GLY A 184 -34.35 -13.96 -10.86
N PRO A 185 -35.09 -14.26 -11.95
CA PRO A 185 -35.54 -13.27 -12.91
C PRO A 185 -36.97 -12.75 -12.61
N VAL A 186 -37.18 -11.48 -13.01
CA VAL A 186 -38.43 -10.67 -13.17
C VAL A 186 -39.40 -10.62 -11.98
#